data_AF-A0AA42ZIJ8-F1
#
_entry.id   AF-A0AA42ZIJ8-F1
#
_cell.length_a   1.000
_cell.length_b   1.000
_cell.length_c   1.000
_cell.angle_alpha   90.00
_cell.angle_beta   90.00
_cell.angle_gamma   90.00
#
_symmetry.space_group_name_H-M   'P 1'
#
loop_
_entity.id
_entity.type
_entity.pdbx_description
1 polymer ?
#
loop_
_entity_poly.entity_id
_entity_poly.type
_entity_poly.pdbx_seq_one_letter_code
_entity_poly.pdbx_strand_id
1 'polypeptide(L)'
;MRKYGIMLAILMNLTLVVTAQSSTDEQVVDAPKSKVKGWMLSLGSTILPVALGATLTRSESEAYSDLGIFLIGGGLVLGPGAGHAYADRPVRFAAGAVVRTLCLGFAAFALAMKGQTIEARSFSESINVQSDESNLGFIIGMGGYTLTAVLDIATVGRSVDACNRKHAAPEFSVGHVYLPENKTHGLALTLRF
;
A
#
# COMPACT_ATOMS: atom_id res chain seq x y z
N MET A 1 3.45 -13.15 26.33
CA MET A 1 4.40 -12.05 26.03
C MET A 1 4.93 -12.07 24.59
N ARG A 2 5.22 -13.23 23.98
CA ARG A 2 5.71 -13.35 22.58
C ARG A 2 4.81 -12.73 21.49
N LYS A 3 3.48 -12.77 21.66
CA LYS A 3 2.49 -12.28 20.67
C LYS A 3 2.53 -10.75 20.45
N TYR A 4 2.88 -9.98 21.47
CA TYR A 4 2.98 -8.51 21.34
C TYR A 4 4.26 -8.04 20.66
N GLY A 5 5.33 -8.85 20.69
CA GLY A 5 6.60 -8.53 20.04
C GLY A 5 6.49 -8.49 18.52
N ILE A 6 5.67 -9.37 17.93
CA ILE A 6 5.44 -9.42 16.49
C ILE A 6 4.61 -8.20 16.05
N MET A 7 3.58 -7.82 16.82
CA MET A 7 2.76 -6.64 16.51
C MET A 7 3.57 -5.34 16.58
N LEU A 8 4.50 -5.23 17.55
CA LEU A 8 5.40 -4.08 17.70
C LEU A 8 6.46 -4.04 16.60
N ALA A 9 6.98 -5.19 16.17
CA ALA A 9 7.88 -5.30 15.02
C ALA A 9 7.19 -4.93 13.70
N ILE A 10 5.91 -5.28 13.53
CA ILE A 10 5.12 -4.89 12.35
C ILE A 10 4.87 -3.38 12.34
N LEU A 11 4.52 -2.78 13.49
CA LEU A 11 4.37 -1.33 13.61
C LEU A 11 5.69 -0.57 13.38
N MET A 12 6.83 -1.11 13.87
CA MET A 12 8.16 -0.53 13.65
C MET A 12 8.62 -0.64 12.19
N ASN A 13 8.36 -1.76 11.50
CA ASN A 13 8.70 -1.90 10.08
C ASN A 13 7.84 -0.97 9.20
N LEU A 14 6.56 -0.77 9.52
CA LEU A 14 5.71 0.18 8.81
C LEU A 14 6.17 1.64 8.99
N THR A 15 6.74 1.99 10.15
CA THR A 15 7.29 3.34 10.38
C THR A 15 8.66 3.54 9.73
N LEU A 16 9.49 2.50 9.65
CA LEU A 16 10.82 2.58 9.02
C LEU A 16 10.77 2.73 7.49
N VAL A 17 9.79 2.12 6.83
CA VAL A 17 9.62 2.26 5.37
C VAL A 17 9.17 3.70 5.00
N VAL A 18 8.52 4.42 5.93
CA VAL A 18 8.07 5.80 5.71
C VAL A 18 9.20 6.82 5.90
N THR A 19 10.25 6.51 6.68
CA THR A 19 11.37 7.44 6.94
C THR A 19 12.57 7.25 6.02
N ALA A 20 12.69 6.13 5.29
CA ALA A 20 13.83 5.85 4.42
C ALA A 20 13.83 6.60 3.07
N GLN A 21 12.85 7.49 2.82
CA GLN A 21 12.63 8.12 1.52
C GLN A 21 13.08 9.60 1.47
N SER A 22 13.94 10.05 2.37
CA SER A 22 14.29 11.48 2.50
C SER A 22 15.74 11.87 2.20
N SER A 23 16.54 11.06 1.50
CA SER A 23 17.94 11.47 1.27
C SER A 23 18.58 10.86 0.03
N THR A 24 18.25 11.35 -1.17
CA THR A 24 19.23 11.63 -2.22
C THR A 24 18.61 12.56 -3.26
N ASP A 25 18.96 13.84 -3.19
CA ASP A 25 18.59 14.89 -4.15
C ASP A 25 19.58 14.85 -5.32
N GLU A 26 19.54 13.77 -6.10
CA GLU A 26 20.20 13.71 -7.40
C GLU A 26 19.16 14.13 -8.44
N GLN A 27 19.34 15.33 -9.02
CA GLN A 27 18.51 15.86 -10.09
C GLN A 27 18.71 15.08 -11.39
N VAL A 28 18.29 13.81 -11.39
CA VAL A 28 18.00 13.10 -12.62
C VAL A 28 16.68 13.71 -13.12
N VAL A 29 16.69 14.22 -14.35
CA VAL A 29 15.46 14.63 -15.04
C VAL A 29 14.54 13.40 -15.04
N ASP A 30 13.58 13.41 -14.11
CA ASP A 30 12.86 12.21 -13.72
C ASP A 30 11.89 11.89 -14.85
N ALA A 31 12.27 10.92 -15.69
CA ALA A 31 11.48 10.52 -16.84
C ALA A 31 10.03 10.24 -16.38
N PRO A 32 9.01 10.67 -17.16
CA PRO A 32 7.63 10.59 -16.72
C PRO A 32 7.26 9.18 -16.26
N LYS A 33 6.69 9.08 -15.05
CA LYS A 33 6.32 7.80 -14.44
C LYS A 33 5.30 7.08 -15.32
N SER A 34 5.46 5.76 -15.43
CA SER A 34 4.62 4.93 -16.30
C SER A 34 3.38 4.44 -15.55
N LYS A 35 2.20 4.63 -16.15
CA LYS A 35 0.91 4.11 -15.62
C LYS A 35 0.94 2.59 -15.52
N VAL A 36 1.50 1.92 -16.53
CA VAL A 36 1.59 0.46 -16.60
C VAL A 36 2.42 -0.06 -15.43
N LYS A 37 3.57 0.57 -15.14
CA LYS A 37 4.39 0.21 -13.97
C LYS A 37 3.61 0.38 -12.66
N GLY A 38 2.88 1.49 -12.49
CA GLY A 38 2.04 1.69 -11.31
C GLY A 38 0.99 0.60 -11.12
N TRP A 39 0.28 0.23 -12.20
CA TRP A 39 -0.71 -0.85 -12.19
C TRP A 39 -0.08 -2.22 -11.88
N MET A 40 1.03 -2.54 -12.53
CA MET A 40 1.76 -3.79 -12.30
C MET A 40 2.28 -3.87 -10.87
N LEU A 41 2.72 -2.75 -10.27
CA LEU A 41 3.12 -2.71 -8.87
C LEU A 41 1.93 -3.01 -7.96
N SER A 42 0.78 -2.36 -8.16
CA SER A 42 -0.40 -2.64 -7.33
C SER A 42 -0.88 -4.09 -7.45
N LEU A 43 -1.00 -4.61 -8.67
CA LEU A 43 -1.46 -5.99 -8.90
C LEU A 43 -0.43 -7.01 -8.41
N GLY A 44 0.84 -6.82 -8.76
CA GLY A 44 1.93 -7.74 -8.41
C GLY A 44 2.16 -7.81 -6.90
N SER A 45 2.16 -6.67 -6.21
CA SER A 45 2.26 -6.62 -4.74
C SER A 45 1.02 -7.12 -4.01
N THR A 46 -0.10 -7.32 -4.72
CA THR A 46 -1.28 -8.01 -4.18
C THR A 46 -1.19 -9.51 -4.43
N ILE A 47 -1.04 -9.92 -5.68
CA ILE A 47 -1.16 -11.31 -6.13
C ILE A 47 0.02 -12.14 -5.63
N LEU A 48 1.25 -11.62 -5.74
CA LEU A 48 2.45 -12.40 -5.43
C LEU A 48 2.51 -12.77 -3.93
N PRO A 49 2.37 -11.82 -2.96
CA PRO A 49 2.37 -12.19 -1.55
C PRO A 49 1.17 -13.06 -1.16
N VAL A 50 0.00 -12.86 -1.76
CA VAL A 50 -1.18 -13.70 -1.50
C VAL A 50 -0.97 -15.12 -1.99
N ALA A 51 -0.44 -15.29 -3.21
CA ALA A 51 -0.15 -16.61 -3.78
C ALA A 51 0.94 -17.33 -2.97
N LEU A 52 2.05 -16.66 -2.68
CA LEU A 52 3.12 -17.22 -1.85
C LEU A 52 2.60 -17.56 -0.46
N GLY A 53 1.87 -16.64 0.17
CA GLY A 53 1.31 -16.87 1.49
C GLY A 53 0.34 -18.05 1.52
N ALA A 54 -0.53 -18.20 0.53
CA ALA A 54 -1.44 -19.34 0.39
C ALA A 54 -0.72 -20.67 0.18
N THR A 55 0.47 -20.67 -0.42
CA THR A 55 1.31 -21.88 -0.48
C THR A 55 1.98 -22.20 0.85
N LEU A 56 2.43 -21.19 1.59
CA LEU A 56 3.10 -21.37 2.87
C LEU A 56 2.15 -21.76 4.01
N THR A 57 0.89 -21.31 3.97
CA THR A 57 -0.14 -21.73 4.95
C THR A 57 -0.49 -23.22 4.88
N ARG A 58 -0.09 -23.93 3.82
CA ARG A 58 -0.24 -25.38 3.69
C ARG A 58 0.90 -26.18 4.31
N SER A 59 1.95 -25.51 4.79
CA SER A 59 3.06 -26.16 5.46
C SER A 59 2.65 -26.66 6.84
N GLU A 60 3.14 -27.85 7.23
CA GLU A 60 2.92 -28.42 8.57
C GLU A 60 3.65 -27.64 9.68
N SER A 61 4.64 -26.84 9.31
CA SER A 61 5.38 -26.01 10.24
C SER A 61 4.64 -24.73 10.56
N GLU A 62 4.34 -24.52 11.84
CA GLU A 62 3.67 -23.31 12.35
C GLU A 62 4.36 -22.02 11.91
N ALA A 63 5.69 -21.99 11.88
CA ALA A 63 6.46 -20.80 11.48
C ALA A 63 6.20 -20.41 10.01
N TYR A 64 6.10 -21.39 9.11
CA TYR A 64 5.77 -21.13 7.70
C TYR A 64 4.30 -20.76 7.53
N SER A 65 3.41 -21.35 8.34
CA SER A 65 1.99 -21.00 8.33
C SER A 65 1.75 -19.56 8.77
N ASP A 66 2.38 -19.13 9.88
CA ASP A 66 2.32 -17.75 10.37
C ASP A 66 2.87 -16.75 9.34
N LEU A 67 4.00 -17.07 8.71
CA LEU A 67 4.56 -16.27 7.62
C LEU A 67 3.60 -16.22 6.43
N GLY A 68 2.90 -17.32 6.13
CA GLY A 68 1.91 -17.38 5.06
C GLY A 68 0.72 -16.46 5.31
N ILE A 69 0.15 -16.48 6.52
CA ILE A 69 -0.93 -15.57 6.95
C ILE A 69 -0.46 -14.12 6.88
N PHE A 70 0.77 -13.85 7.32
CA PHE A 70 1.36 -12.51 7.26
C PHE A 70 1.50 -12.01 5.82
N LEU A 71 1.98 -12.84 4.89
CA LEU A 71 2.11 -12.46 3.47
C LEU A 71 0.76 -12.21 2.81
N ILE A 72 -0.26 -13.03 3.12
CA ILE A 72 -1.62 -12.80 2.63
C ILE A 72 -2.14 -11.46 3.16
N GLY A 73 -2.08 -11.25 4.48
CA GLY A 73 -2.56 -10.01 5.10
C GLY A 73 -1.83 -8.77 4.56
N GLY A 74 -0.51 -8.82 4.49
CA GLY A 74 0.33 -7.74 3.96
C GLY A 74 0.05 -7.44 2.48
N GLY A 75 -0.10 -8.49 1.64
CA GLY A 75 -0.44 -8.35 0.23
C GLY A 75 -1.82 -7.71 0.02
N LEU A 76 -2.83 -8.13 0.79
CA LEU A 76 -4.17 -7.57 0.69
C LEU A 76 -4.23 -6.11 1.22
N VAL A 77 -3.53 -5.81 2.32
CA VAL A 77 -3.57 -4.49 2.99
C VAL A 77 -2.67 -3.45 2.31
N LEU A 78 -1.55 -3.84 1.72
CA LEU A 78 -0.62 -2.90 1.09
C LEU A 78 -0.68 -2.94 -0.43
N GLY A 79 -0.86 -4.12 -1.01
CA GLY A 79 -0.74 -4.38 -2.45
C GLY A 79 -1.54 -3.42 -3.34
N PRO A 80 -2.88 -3.35 -3.20
CA PRO A 80 -3.72 -2.47 -4.03
C PRO A 80 -3.25 -1.01 -4.11
N GLY A 81 -2.67 -0.48 -3.03
CA GLY A 81 -2.21 0.91 -2.97
C GLY A 81 -0.77 1.14 -3.43
N ALA A 82 0.02 0.11 -3.73
CA ALA A 82 1.45 0.26 -4.02
C ALA A 82 1.73 1.21 -5.21
N GLY A 83 0.85 1.22 -6.22
CA GLY A 83 0.91 2.18 -7.33
C GLY A 83 0.73 3.64 -6.90
N HIS A 84 0.03 3.92 -5.79
CA HIS A 84 -0.05 5.27 -5.21
C HIS A 84 1.23 5.69 -4.51
N ALA A 85 1.90 4.76 -3.82
CA ALA A 85 3.23 5.02 -3.25
C ALA A 85 4.25 5.30 -4.36
N TYR A 86 4.22 4.54 -5.45
CA TYR A 86 5.03 4.81 -6.65
C TYR A 86 4.74 6.19 -7.26
N ALA A 87 3.50 6.67 -7.19
CA ALA A 87 3.09 7.99 -7.69
C ALA A 87 3.23 9.14 -6.67
N ASP A 88 4.08 8.97 -5.63
CA ASP A 88 4.33 9.95 -4.56
C ASP A 88 3.07 10.43 -3.84
N ARG A 89 2.12 9.51 -3.64
CA ARG A 89 0.90 9.75 -2.87
C ARG A 89 0.85 8.87 -1.62
N PRO A 90 1.77 9.05 -0.66
CA PRO A 90 1.85 8.23 0.55
C PRO A 90 0.58 8.33 1.41
N VAL A 91 -0.08 9.49 1.43
CA VAL A 91 -1.33 9.69 2.19
C VAL A 91 -2.46 8.83 1.66
N ARG A 92 -2.61 8.71 0.32
CA ARG A 92 -3.64 7.85 -0.27
C ARG A 92 -3.33 6.38 -0.04
N PHE A 93 -2.06 6.00 -0.18
CA PHE A 93 -1.61 4.65 0.14
C PHE A 93 -1.92 4.27 1.59
N ALA A 94 -1.55 5.11 2.56
CA ALA A 94 -1.77 4.86 3.98
C ALA A 94 -3.27 4.85 4.33
N ALA A 95 -4.05 5.79 3.82
CA ALA A 95 -5.49 5.83 4.04
C ALA A 95 -6.18 4.56 3.49
N GLY A 96 -5.82 4.13 2.28
CA GLY A 96 -6.34 2.90 1.69
C GLY A 96 -5.97 1.66 2.50
N ALA A 97 -4.74 1.59 3.03
CA ALA A 97 -4.29 0.49 3.90
C ALA A 97 -5.07 0.44 5.22
N VAL A 98 -5.33 1.59 5.86
CA VAL A 98 -6.15 1.66 7.08
C VAL A 98 -7.58 1.16 6.81
N VAL A 99 -8.22 1.65 5.74
CA VAL A 99 -9.59 1.23 5.40
C VAL A 99 -9.65 -0.27 5.13
N ARG A 100 -8.70 -0.82 4.36
CA ARG A 100 -8.64 -2.27 4.10
C ARG A 100 -8.39 -3.09 5.35
N THR A 101 -7.56 -2.59 6.28
CA THR A 101 -7.34 -3.21 7.60
C THR A 101 -8.63 -3.26 8.41
N LEU A 102 -9.43 -2.19 8.41
CA LEU A 102 -10.72 -2.16 9.09
C LEU A 102 -11.72 -3.12 8.44
N CYS A 103 -11.79 -3.17 7.11
CA CYS A 103 -12.65 -4.09 6.37
C CYS A 103 -12.32 -5.57 6.66
N LEU A 104 -11.04 -5.93 6.58
CA LEU A 104 -10.58 -7.29 6.88
C LEU A 104 -10.72 -7.63 8.36
N GLY A 105 -10.44 -6.68 9.26
CA GLY A 105 -10.64 -6.83 10.69
C GLY A 105 -12.10 -7.07 11.04
N PHE A 106 -13.02 -6.34 10.40
CA PHE A 106 -14.46 -6.56 10.57
C PHE A 106 -14.91 -7.92 10.02
N ALA A 107 -14.38 -8.34 8.87
CA ALA A 107 -14.66 -9.68 8.33
C ALA A 107 -14.17 -10.78 9.28
N ALA A 108 -12.94 -10.66 9.80
CA ALA A 108 -12.37 -11.61 10.75
C ALA A 108 -13.14 -11.63 12.08
N PHE A 109 -13.55 -10.45 12.58
CA PHE A 109 -14.36 -10.33 13.78
C PHE A 109 -15.74 -10.98 13.63
N ALA A 110 -16.39 -10.79 12.48
CA ALA A 110 -17.66 -11.43 12.17
C ALA A 110 -17.55 -12.97 12.14
N LEU A 111 -16.44 -13.51 11.63
CA LEU A 111 -16.17 -14.95 11.67
C LEU A 111 -15.93 -15.44 13.11
N ALA A 112 -15.13 -14.70 13.90
CA ALA A 112 -14.82 -15.07 15.28
C ALA A 112 -16.07 -15.12 16.18
N MET A 113 -17.00 -14.17 16.00
CA MET A 113 -18.27 -14.14 16.75
C MET A 113 -19.18 -15.35 16.48
N LYS A 114 -18.98 -16.06 15.37
CA LYS A 114 -19.76 -17.26 15.04
C LYS A 114 -19.27 -18.53 15.72
N GLY A 115 -18.21 -18.46 16.52
CA GLY A 115 -17.55 -19.67 17.03
C GLY A 115 -16.91 -20.52 15.94
N GLN A 116 -16.90 -20.04 14.68
CA GLN A 116 -16.03 -20.54 13.64
C GLN A 116 -14.64 -20.00 13.96
N THR A 117 -13.94 -20.66 14.88
CA THR A 117 -12.48 -20.59 14.88
C THR A 117 -12.04 -20.91 13.46
N ILE A 118 -11.19 -20.05 12.89
CA ILE A 118 -10.51 -20.28 11.62
C ILE A 118 -9.59 -21.48 11.82
N GLU A 119 -10.14 -22.68 12.02
CA GLU A 119 -9.44 -23.89 11.67
C GLU A 119 -9.20 -23.81 10.16
N ALA A 120 -8.05 -24.26 9.71
CA ALA A 120 -7.62 -24.24 8.31
C ALA A 120 -8.47 -25.17 7.41
N ARG A 121 -9.79 -25.21 7.63
CA ARG A 121 -10.76 -25.69 6.66
C ARG A 121 -10.63 -24.82 5.43
N SER A 122 -10.37 -25.50 4.32
CA SER A 122 -10.25 -24.97 2.97
C SER A 122 -11.15 -23.76 2.74
N PHE A 123 -10.61 -22.69 2.15
CA PHE A 123 -11.35 -21.49 1.71
C PHE A 123 -12.61 -21.82 0.87
N SER A 124 -12.68 -23.04 0.32
CA SER A 124 -13.85 -23.62 -0.36
C SER A 124 -15.04 -23.96 0.57
N GLU A 125 -14.81 -24.29 1.84
CA GLU A 125 -15.85 -24.74 2.78
C GLU A 125 -16.53 -23.53 3.47
N SER A 126 -15.80 -22.43 3.64
CA SER A 126 -16.33 -21.14 4.11
C SER A 126 -17.18 -20.40 3.05
N ILE A 127 -17.13 -20.83 1.78
CA ILE A 127 -17.96 -20.30 0.67
C ILE A 127 -19.27 -21.07 0.51
N ASN A 128 -19.53 -22.12 1.31
CA ASN A 128 -20.87 -22.69 1.44
C ASN A 128 -21.75 -21.72 2.26
N VAL A 129 -22.06 -20.58 1.64
CA VAL A 129 -22.95 -19.53 2.13
C VAL A 129 -24.37 -20.05 1.98
N GLN A 130 -24.73 -21.01 2.84
CA GLN A 130 -26.14 -21.20 3.18
C GLN A 130 -26.57 -19.86 3.80
N SER A 131 -27.64 -19.29 3.26
CA SER A 131 -28.09 -17.92 3.47
C SER A 131 -28.65 -17.70 4.89
N ASP A 132 -27.81 -17.88 5.89
CA ASP A 132 -28.07 -17.35 7.22
C ASP A 132 -27.72 -15.87 7.22
N GLU A 133 -28.65 -15.05 7.69
CA GLU A 133 -28.49 -13.60 7.92
C GLU A 133 -27.22 -13.25 8.72
N SER A 134 -26.68 -14.23 9.44
CA SER A 134 -25.43 -14.14 10.19
C SER A 134 -24.18 -13.92 9.31
N ASN A 135 -24.20 -14.22 8.00
CA ASN A 135 -23.06 -13.99 7.09
C ASN A 135 -22.90 -12.52 6.63
N LEU A 136 -23.83 -11.65 6.99
CA LEU A 136 -23.85 -10.25 6.58
C LEU A 136 -22.54 -9.51 6.93
N GLY A 137 -22.00 -9.72 8.13
CA GLY A 137 -20.78 -9.04 8.58
C GLY A 137 -19.54 -9.39 7.75
N PHE A 138 -19.37 -10.66 7.39
CA PHE A 138 -18.29 -11.12 6.53
C PHE A 138 -18.44 -10.56 5.10
N ILE A 139 -19.66 -10.59 4.55
CA ILE A 139 -19.97 -10.06 3.22
C ILE A 139 -19.68 -8.55 3.16
N ILE A 140 -20.09 -7.80 4.18
CA ILE A 140 -19.82 -6.36 4.27
C ILE A 140 -18.31 -6.10 4.36
N GLY A 141 -17.59 -6.83 5.22
CA GLY A 141 -16.15 -6.68 5.38
C GLY A 141 -15.39 -6.99 4.08
N MET A 142 -15.63 -8.15 3.47
CA MET A 142 -14.99 -8.56 2.23
C MET A 142 -15.44 -7.73 1.01
N GLY A 143 -16.71 -7.33 0.97
CA GLY A 143 -17.25 -6.44 -0.06
C GLY A 143 -16.62 -5.05 0.01
N GLY A 144 -16.50 -4.48 1.20
CA GLY A 144 -15.81 -3.21 1.43
C GLY A 144 -14.32 -3.28 1.08
N TYR A 145 -13.65 -4.38 1.47
CA TYR A 145 -12.27 -4.63 1.05
C TYR A 145 -12.13 -4.67 -0.48
N THR A 146 -12.98 -5.47 -1.15
CA THR A 146 -12.90 -5.66 -2.60
C THR A 146 -13.15 -4.35 -3.33
N LEU A 147 -14.18 -3.59 -2.93
CA LEU A 147 -14.49 -2.29 -3.50
C LEU A 147 -13.32 -1.30 -3.35
N THR A 148 -12.74 -1.21 -2.14
CA THR A 148 -11.63 -0.28 -1.88
C THR A 148 -10.36 -0.67 -2.61
N ALA A 149 -10.03 -1.96 -2.66
CA ALA A 149 -8.89 -2.47 -3.43
C ALA A 149 -9.03 -2.19 -4.94
N VAL A 150 -10.21 -2.44 -5.51
CA VAL A 150 -10.48 -2.17 -6.94
C VAL A 150 -10.40 -0.68 -7.23
N LEU A 151 -10.95 0.17 -6.35
CA LEU A 151 -10.88 1.63 -6.52
C LEU A 151 -9.43 2.14 -6.45
N ASP A 152 -8.63 1.69 -5.49
CA ASP A 152 -7.21 2.06 -5.39
C ASP A 152 -6.49 1.70 -6.69
N ILE A 153 -6.59 0.43 -7.12
CA ILE A 153 -5.98 -0.08 -8.36
C ILE A 153 -6.44 0.73 -9.59
N ALA A 154 -7.76 0.97 -9.73
CA ALA A 154 -8.33 1.72 -10.85
C ALA A 154 -7.88 3.19 -10.88
N THR A 155 -7.57 3.78 -9.71
CA THR A 155 -7.18 5.19 -9.61
C THR A 155 -5.67 5.43 -9.67
N VAL A 156 -4.85 4.36 -9.78
CA VAL A 156 -3.38 4.49 -9.90
C VAL A 156 -3.00 5.36 -11.09
N GLY A 157 -3.61 5.15 -12.25
CA GLY A 157 -3.32 5.94 -13.46
C GLY A 157 -3.51 7.44 -13.25
N ARG A 158 -4.60 7.84 -12.58
CA ARG A 158 -4.87 9.25 -12.23
C ARG A 158 -3.84 9.82 -11.25
N SER A 159 -3.28 8.97 -10.39
CA SER A 159 -2.24 9.39 -9.44
C SER A 159 -0.89 9.58 -10.14
N VAL A 160 -0.54 8.69 -11.06
CA VAL A 160 0.64 8.83 -11.92
C VAL A 160 0.53 10.08 -12.79
N ASP A 161 -0.63 10.34 -13.42
CA ASP A 161 -0.86 11.56 -14.19
C ASP A 161 -0.67 12.82 -13.35
N ALA A 162 -1.19 12.82 -12.13
CA ALA A 162 -1.04 13.96 -11.25
C ALA A 162 0.41 14.15 -10.75
N CYS A 163 1.14 13.06 -10.51
CA CYS A 163 2.56 13.10 -10.21
C CYS A 163 3.36 13.67 -11.39
N ASN A 164 3.15 13.15 -12.60
CA ASN A 164 3.83 13.65 -13.80
C ASN A 164 3.51 15.12 -14.07
N ARG A 165 2.25 15.55 -13.89
CA ARG A 165 1.89 16.98 -14.03
C ARG A 165 2.57 17.88 -13.00
N LYS A 166 2.77 17.38 -11.76
CA LYS A 166 3.46 18.13 -10.72
C LYS A 166 4.94 18.31 -11.06
N HIS A 167 5.58 17.27 -11.59
CA HIS A 167 7.01 17.29 -11.94
C HIS A 167 7.30 17.83 -13.34
N ALA A 168 6.30 17.92 -14.22
CA ALA A 168 6.41 18.58 -15.53
C ALA A 168 6.10 20.08 -15.48
N ALA A 169 5.67 20.60 -14.33
CA ALA A 169 5.45 22.04 -14.17
C ALA A 169 6.81 22.73 -13.99
N PRO A 170 7.14 23.75 -14.81
CA PRO A 170 8.39 24.47 -14.65
C PRO A 170 8.44 25.15 -13.28
N GLU A 171 9.49 24.87 -12.51
CA GLU A 171 9.73 25.57 -11.25
C GLU A 171 10.48 26.86 -11.52
N PHE A 172 9.86 27.97 -11.12
CA PHE A 172 10.44 29.31 -11.17
C PHE A 172 10.87 29.72 -9.77
N SER A 173 12.18 29.92 -9.58
CA SER A 173 12.74 30.40 -8.32
C SER A 173 13.49 31.71 -8.55
N VAL A 174 13.24 32.68 -7.67
CA VAL A 174 13.94 33.97 -7.64
C VAL A 174 14.83 33.97 -6.41
N GLY A 175 16.14 33.88 -6.62
CA GLY A 175 17.15 33.89 -5.57
C GLY A 175 17.97 35.18 -5.60
N HIS A 176 18.44 35.62 -4.44
CA HIS A 176 19.43 36.69 -4.39
C HIS A 176 20.82 36.10 -4.63
N VAL A 177 21.58 36.68 -5.56
CA VAL A 177 22.95 36.24 -5.89
C VAL A 177 23.90 37.42 -5.76
N TYR A 178 25.03 37.20 -5.10
CA TYR A 178 26.12 38.17 -5.10
C TYR A 178 27.05 37.89 -6.27
N LEU A 179 27.30 38.90 -7.10
CA LEU A 179 28.18 38.80 -8.28
C LEU A 179 29.55 39.40 -7.91
N PRO A 180 30.54 38.58 -7.54
CA PRO A 180 31.81 39.07 -6.99
C PRO A 180 32.63 39.87 -8.00
N GLU A 181 32.52 39.57 -9.29
CA GLU A 181 33.21 40.30 -10.37
C GLU A 181 32.79 41.78 -10.44
N ASN A 182 31.51 42.06 -10.14
CA ASN A 182 30.95 43.41 -10.21
C ASN A 182 30.75 44.04 -8.83
N LYS A 183 30.99 43.28 -7.74
CA LYS A 183 30.67 43.67 -6.35
C LYS A 183 29.22 44.15 -6.17
N THR A 184 28.28 43.58 -6.91
CA THR A 184 26.86 43.95 -6.84
C THR A 184 25.98 42.80 -6.39
N HIS A 185 24.82 43.15 -5.84
CA HIS A 185 23.74 42.23 -5.56
C HIS A 185 22.83 42.13 -6.79
N GLY A 186 22.53 40.92 -7.22
CA GLY A 186 21.66 40.62 -8.34
C GLY A 186 20.52 39.68 -7.95
N LEU A 187 19.56 39.56 -8.87
CA LEU A 187 18.51 38.56 -8.81
C LEU A 187 18.85 37.44 -9.79
N ALA A 188 18.97 36.21 -9.28
CA ALA A 188 19.08 35.01 -10.09
C ALA A 188 17.67 34.46 -10.34
N LEU A 189 17.32 34.35 -11.60
CA LEU A 189 16.11 33.68 -12.06
C LEU A 189 16.51 32.26 -12.45
N THR A 190 16.05 31.28 -11.67
CA THR A 190 16.26 29.87 -12.00
C THR A 190 14.96 29.30 -12.53
N LEU A 191 14.98 28.86 -13.78
CA LEU A 191 13.90 28.10 -14.39
C LEU A 191 14.37 26.65 -14.51
N ARG A 192 13.67 25.74 -13.84
CA ARG A 192 13.92 24.28 -13.91
C ARG A 192 12.80 23.62 -14.70
N PHE A 193 13.17 22.72 -15.62
CA PHE A 193 12.29 21.94 -16.47
C PHE A 193 12.41 20.45 -16.15
#